data_AF-M0CDV4-F1
#
_entry.id   AF-M0CDV4-F1
#
_cell.length_a   1.000
_cell.length_b   1.000
_cell.length_c   1.000
_cell.angle_alpha   90.00
_cell.angle_beta   90.00
_cell.angle_gamma   90.00
#
_symmetry.space_group_name_H-M   'P 1'
#
loop_
_entity.id
_entity.type
_entity.pdbx_description
1 polymer ?
#
loop_
_entity_poly.entity_id
_entity_poly.type
_entity_poly.pdbx_seq_one_letter_code
_entity_poly.pdbx_strand_id
1 'polypeptide(L)'
;MGIIFDSENSKVSGTPSQELEEGSESSNGSEEATEEYKTLPDSFFSRITQRQKAYVEILLEADGWLSNEEIRRQLEDDYDLNCGGPQAISGIRSGFTRKYGKGFSVDERDWMGDQNQYRLNEQYREEIEEYWN
;
A
#
# COMPACT_ATOMS: atom_id res chain seq x y z
N MET A 1 38.65 18.17 44.35
CA MET A 1 37.72 17.03 44.57
C MET A 1 37.24 16.60 43.18
N GLY A 2 37.79 15.60 42.51
CA GLY A 2 38.45 14.37 42.97
C GLY A 2 37.53 13.20 42.60
N ILE A 3 37.44 12.88 41.30
CA ILE A 3 36.65 11.75 40.77
C ILE A 3 37.49 10.49 40.98
N ILE A 4 36.95 9.53 41.75
CA ILE A 4 37.57 8.23 41.97
C ILE A 4 36.99 7.27 40.94
N PHE A 5 37.82 6.79 40.02
CA PHE A 5 37.55 5.64 39.17
C PHE A 5 38.32 4.46 39.75
N ASP A 6 37.60 3.42 40.16
CA ASP A 6 38.17 2.13 40.52
C ASP A 6 38.02 1.14 39.37
N SER A 7 39.03 0.28 39.29
CA SER A 7 39.43 -0.54 38.16
C SER A 7 38.83 -1.95 38.19
N GLU A 8 38.81 -2.54 36.99
CA GLU A 8 38.96 -3.98 36.68
C GLU A 8 37.81 -4.96 37.02
N ASN A 9 37.35 -5.73 36.02
CA ASN A 9 37.89 -7.08 35.78
C ASN A 9 37.12 -7.90 34.70
N SER A 10 37.89 -8.51 33.80
CA SER A 10 37.78 -9.83 33.12
C SER A 10 36.50 -10.33 32.41
N LYS A 11 36.62 -10.39 31.08
CA LYS A 11 36.52 -11.58 30.18
C LYS A 11 35.83 -12.85 30.73
N VAL A 12 34.75 -13.27 30.06
CA VAL A 12 34.38 -14.70 29.90
C VAL A 12 33.67 -14.95 28.56
N SER A 13 34.05 -16.05 27.94
CA SER A 13 33.69 -16.61 26.64
C SER A 13 32.53 -17.62 26.73
N GLY A 14 31.79 -17.80 25.63
CA GLY A 14 31.26 -19.13 25.22
C GLY A 14 29.82 -19.50 25.62
N THR A 15 28.92 -19.40 24.63
CA THR A 15 27.65 -20.11 24.29
C THR A 15 27.18 -21.30 25.16
N PRO A 16 25.85 -21.52 25.31
CA PRO A 16 25.13 -22.38 24.35
C PRO A 16 23.70 -21.97 23.98
N SER A 17 23.29 -22.43 22.79
CA SER A 17 21.96 -22.38 22.17
C SER A 17 20.85 -22.91 23.08
N GLN A 18 19.71 -22.21 23.13
CA GLN A 18 18.45 -22.78 23.58
C GLN A 18 17.27 -22.25 22.72
N GLU A 19 16.67 -23.20 22.00
CA GLU A 19 15.23 -23.40 21.87
C GLU A 19 14.43 -22.37 21.04
N LEU A 20 14.43 -22.62 19.72
CA LEU A 20 13.34 -22.20 18.84
C LEU A 20 12.20 -23.21 18.99
N GLU A 21 11.20 -22.87 19.79
CA GLU A 21 9.87 -23.43 19.63
C GLU A 21 9.17 -22.72 18.46
N GLU A 22 9.04 -23.41 17.32
CA GLU A 22 8.03 -23.07 16.33
C GLU A 22 7.03 -24.22 16.27
N GLY A 23 6.10 -24.16 17.22
CA GLY A 23 4.86 -24.92 17.21
C GLY A 23 3.75 -24.15 16.51
N SER A 24 2.81 -24.94 15.99
CA SER A 24 1.47 -24.60 15.50
C SER A 24 1.39 -24.06 14.07
N GLU A 25 1.12 -24.93 13.10
CA GLU A 25 -0.22 -25.42 12.75
C GLU A 25 -1.12 -24.33 12.13
N SER A 26 -1.37 -24.54 10.83
CA SER A 26 -2.69 -24.46 10.20
C SER A 26 -3.53 -23.21 10.49
N SER A 27 -3.52 -22.28 9.54
CA SER A 27 -4.72 -21.50 9.25
C SER A 27 -5.19 -21.81 7.84
N ASN A 28 -6.12 -22.75 7.81
CA ASN A 28 -7.14 -22.94 6.81
C ASN A 28 -7.89 -21.61 6.61
N GLY A 29 -7.46 -20.80 5.66
CA GLY A 29 -8.12 -19.55 5.28
C GLY A 29 -8.96 -19.79 4.04
N SER A 30 -10.28 -19.94 4.26
CA SER A 30 -11.34 -20.05 3.28
C SER A 30 -10.97 -19.57 1.88
N GLU A 31 -11.11 -20.46 0.91
CA GLU A 31 -11.48 -20.09 -0.46
C GLU A 31 -12.88 -19.46 -0.42
N GLU A 32 -12.99 -18.25 0.11
CA GLU A 32 -14.11 -17.39 -0.26
C GLU A 32 -13.86 -17.01 -1.71
N ALA A 33 -14.65 -17.60 -2.60
CA ALA A 33 -14.79 -17.14 -3.96
C ALA A 33 -15.01 -15.63 -3.92
N THR A 34 -13.97 -14.86 -4.25
CA THR A 34 -14.07 -13.42 -4.38
C THR A 34 -14.96 -13.20 -5.59
N GLU A 35 -16.23 -12.87 -5.37
CA GLU A 35 -17.06 -12.25 -6.40
C GLU A 35 -16.24 -11.09 -6.97
N GLU A 36 -15.77 -11.24 -8.20
CA GLU A 36 -15.09 -10.16 -8.92
C GLU A 36 -16.10 -9.02 -9.08
N TYR A 37 -15.74 -7.85 -8.58
CA TYR A 37 -16.56 -6.66 -8.69
C TYR A 37 -16.71 -6.27 -10.16
N LYS A 38 -17.87 -6.55 -10.74
CA LYS A 38 -18.22 -6.19 -12.12
C LYS A 38 -18.42 -4.69 -12.32
N THR A 39 -18.73 -3.98 -11.24
CA THR A 39 -18.96 -2.53 -11.19
C THR A 39 -18.35 -1.96 -9.92
N LEU A 40 -18.21 -0.64 -9.82
CA LEU A 40 -17.81 -0.01 -8.57
C LEU A 40 -18.84 -0.30 -7.47
N PRO A 41 -18.41 -0.49 -6.20
CA PRO A 41 -19.33 -0.52 -5.08
C PRO A 41 -20.13 0.79 -5.00
N ASP A 42 -21.44 0.75 -4.77
CA ASP A 42 -22.30 1.95 -4.63
C ASP A 42 -21.75 2.98 -3.62
N SER A 43 -21.03 2.48 -2.61
CA SER A 43 -20.41 3.29 -1.56
C SER A 43 -19.02 3.86 -1.94
N PHE A 44 -18.55 3.66 -3.17
CA PHE A 44 -17.17 3.94 -3.56
C PHE A 44 -16.81 5.41 -3.35
N PHE A 45 -17.50 6.33 -4.04
CA PHE A 45 -17.17 7.75 -3.98
C PHE A 45 -17.46 8.39 -2.61
N SER A 46 -18.41 7.85 -1.85
CA SER A 46 -18.75 8.37 -0.52
C SER A 46 -17.79 7.93 0.59
N ARG A 47 -17.04 6.82 0.39
CA ARG A 47 -16.15 6.25 1.41
C ARG A 47 -14.67 6.51 1.16
N ILE A 48 -14.26 6.92 -0.03
CA ILE A 48 -12.84 7.19 -0.32
C ILE A 48 -12.37 8.48 0.35
N THR A 49 -11.10 8.49 0.78
CA THR A 49 -10.49 9.70 1.34
C THR A 49 -10.09 10.67 0.23
N GLN A 50 -9.82 11.94 0.56
CA GLN A 50 -9.31 12.92 -0.42
C GLN A 50 -8.07 12.40 -1.16
N ARG A 51 -7.14 11.77 -0.46
CA ARG A 51 -5.94 11.17 -1.06
C ARG A 51 -6.25 10.01 -2.02
N GLN A 52 -7.25 9.20 -1.69
CA GLN A 52 -7.70 8.13 -2.59
C GLN A 52 -8.44 8.68 -3.80
N LYS A 53 -9.22 9.75 -3.61
CA LYS A 53 -9.88 10.48 -4.70
C LYS A 53 -8.86 11.03 -5.69
N ALA A 54 -7.86 11.78 -5.20
CA ALA A 54 -6.79 12.33 -6.01
C ALA A 54 -5.99 11.24 -6.75
N TYR A 55 -5.71 10.11 -6.10
CA TYR A 55 -5.08 8.96 -6.75
C TYR A 55 -5.88 8.42 -7.93
N VAL A 56 -7.20 8.28 -7.78
CA VAL A 56 -8.08 7.80 -8.86
C VAL A 56 -8.16 8.81 -9.99
N GLU A 57 -8.25 10.10 -9.67
CA GLU A 57 -8.29 11.20 -10.65
C GLU A 57 -7.01 11.25 -11.49
N ILE A 58 -5.84 11.16 -10.85
CA ILE A 58 -4.53 11.04 -11.52
C ILE A 58 -4.50 9.85 -12.50
N LEU A 59 -4.98 8.67 -12.07
CA LEU A 59 -5.01 7.49 -12.93
C LEU A 59 -6.03 7.60 -14.06
N LEU A 60 -7.12 8.34 -13.85
CA LEU A 60 -8.16 8.57 -14.85
C LEU A 60 -7.64 9.47 -15.98
N GLU A 61 -7.00 10.58 -15.61
CA GLU A 61 -6.44 11.57 -16.53
C GLU A 61 -5.22 11.05 -17.30
N ALA A 62 -4.54 10.03 -16.76
CA ALA A 62 -3.41 9.39 -17.40
C ALA A 62 -3.83 8.53 -18.60
N ASP A 63 -3.27 8.81 -19.76
CA ASP A 63 -3.37 7.96 -20.96
C ASP A 63 -2.33 6.83 -20.91
N GLY A 64 -2.40 5.98 -19.87
CA GLY A 64 -1.55 4.80 -19.75
C GLY A 64 -1.00 4.51 -18.35
N TRP A 65 0.14 3.82 -18.32
CA TRP A 65 0.82 3.43 -17.08
C TRP A 65 1.59 4.60 -16.48
N LEU A 66 1.41 4.83 -15.18
CA LEU A 66 2.19 5.77 -14.40
C LEU A 66 3.04 5.03 -13.36
N SER A 67 4.29 5.44 -13.23
CA SER A 67 5.17 4.94 -12.17
C SER A 67 4.75 5.41 -10.79
N ASN A 68 5.19 4.67 -9.77
CA ASN A 68 5.01 5.06 -8.37
C ASN A 68 5.53 6.47 -8.09
N GLU A 69 6.67 6.84 -8.68
CA GLU A 69 7.25 8.18 -8.56
C GLU A 69 6.38 9.26 -9.21
N GLU A 70 5.90 9.04 -10.43
CA GLU A 70 5.05 10.02 -11.15
C GLU A 70 3.77 10.32 -10.38
N ILE A 71 3.10 9.29 -9.86
CA ILE A 71 1.87 9.46 -9.08
C ILE A 71 2.14 10.23 -7.78
N ARG A 72 3.24 9.92 -7.08
CA ARG A 72 3.59 10.65 -5.84
C ARG A 72 3.85 12.12 -6.12
N ARG A 73 4.57 12.42 -7.21
CA ARG A 73 4.84 13.79 -7.63
C ARG A 73 3.55 14.54 -7.95
N GLN A 74 2.63 13.95 -8.71
CA GLN A 74 1.34 14.59 -9.02
C GLN A 74 0.47 14.79 -7.77
N LEU A 75 0.46 13.84 -6.83
CA LEU A 75 -0.25 14.02 -5.56
C LEU A 75 0.29 15.22 -4.76
N GLU A 76 1.62 15.43 -4.78
CA GLU A 76 2.25 16.57 -4.11
C GLU A 76 1.99 17.88 -4.86
N ASP A 77 2.24 17.90 -6.18
CA ASP A 77 2.19 19.11 -7.01
C ASP A 77 0.75 19.62 -7.23
N ASP A 78 -0.19 18.73 -7.54
CA ASP A 78 -1.54 19.12 -7.97
C ASP A 78 -2.54 19.18 -6.79
N TYR A 79 -2.28 18.42 -5.72
CA TYR A 79 -3.22 18.27 -4.60
C TYR A 79 -2.66 18.72 -3.24
N ASP A 80 -1.40 19.18 -3.18
CA ASP A 80 -0.69 19.50 -1.92
C ASP A 80 -0.72 18.33 -0.91
N LEU A 81 -0.75 17.10 -1.44
CA LEU A 81 -0.78 15.88 -0.64
C LEU A 81 0.62 15.30 -0.58
N ASN A 82 1.37 15.70 0.45
CA ASN A 82 2.66 15.09 0.74
C ASN A 82 2.51 13.57 0.88
N CYS A 83 3.08 12.87 -0.10
CA CYS A 83 3.17 11.44 -0.16
C CYS A 83 4.59 11.10 0.20
N GLY A 84 4.80 10.52 1.39
CA GLY A 84 6.14 10.25 1.91
C GLY A 84 6.97 9.28 1.06
N GLY A 85 7.51 8.23 1.67
CA GLY A 85 8.40 7.32 0.96
C GLY A 85 7.73 6.51 -0.16
N PRO A 86 8.49 5.65 -0.86
CA PRO A 86 8.01 4.77 -1.94
C PRO A 86 6.78 3.90 -1.60
N GLN A 87 6.51 3.69 -0.31
CA GLN A 87 5.37 2.93 0.18
C GLN A 87 4.03 3.71 0.18
N ALA A 88 4.03 5.00 -0.17
CA ALA A 88 2.83 5.84 -0.13
C ALA A 88 1.68 5.25 -0.95
N ILE A 89 1.96 4.81 -2.19
CA ILE A 89 0.95 4.20 -3.07
C ILE A 89 0.43 2.88 -2.50
N SER A 90 1.31 2.04 -1.93
CA SER A 90 0.90 0.82 -1.24
C SER A 90 -0.07 1.10 -0.08
N GLY A 91 0.13 2.21 0.64
CA GLY A 91 -0.77 2.67 1.69
C GLY A 91 -2.16 3.07 1.16
N ILE A 92 -2.21 3.80 0.05
CA ILE A 92 -3.46 4.18 -0.64
C ILE A 92 -4.24 2.92 -1.06
N ARG A 93 -3.56 1.98 -1.72
CA ARG A 93 -4.13 0.69 -2.18
C ARG A 93 -4.64 -0.17 -1.03
N SER A 94 -3.84 -0.30 0.03
CA SER A 94 -4.26 -0.98 1.27
C SER A 94 -5.54 -0.37 1.84
N GLY A 95 -5.73 0.94 1.67
CA GLY A 95 -6.95 1.65 2.06
C GLY A 95 -8.18 1.25 1.23
N PHE A 96 -8.04 0.85 -0.03
CA PHE A 96 -9.13 0.29 -0.83
C PHE A 96 -9.42 -1.16 -0.42
N THR A 97 -8.38 -1.98 -0.29
CA THR A 97 -8.49 -3.38 0.17
C THR A 97 -9.19 -3.48 1.52
N ARG A 98 -8.91 -2.57 2.47
CA ARG A 98 -9.60 -2.52 3.77
C ARG A 98 -11.08 -2.16 3.67
N LYS A 99 -11.49 -1.38 2.65
CA LYS A 99 -12.88 -0.92 2.48
C LYS A 99 -13.75 -1.92 1.73
N TYR A 100 -13.17 -2.61 0.75
CA TYR A 100 -13.90 -3.39 -0.26
C TYR A 100 -13.42 -4.85 -0.38
N GLY A 101 -12.38 -5.24 0.37
CA GLY A 101 -11.85 -6.60 0.37
C GLY A 101 -10.71 -6.84 -0.63
N LYS A 102 -10.15 -8.05 -0.62
CA LYS A 102 -9.00 -8.44 -1.45
C LYS A 102 -9.33 -8.60 -2.93
N GLY A 103 -10.59 -8.85 -3.28
CA GLY A 103 -11.06 -8.98 -4.67
C GLY A 103 -11.31 -7.65 -5.38
N PHE A 104 -11.19 -6.51 -4.67
CA PHE A 104 -11.38 -5.19 -5.26
C PHE A 104 -10.04 -4.53 -5.57
N SER A 105 -9.86 -4.07 -6.81
CA SER A 105 -8.72 -3.26 -7.23
C SER A 105 -9.15 -2.21 -8.24
N VAL A 106 -9.17 -0.94 -7.81
CA VAL A 106 -9.49 0.21 -8.68
C VAL A 106 -8.42 0.45 -9.74
N ASP A 107 -7.21 -0.05 -9.50
CA ASP A 107 -6.05 0.04 -10.39
C ASP A 107 -5.57 -1.33 -10.85
N GLU A 108 -4.94 -1.37 -12.01
CA GLU A 108 -4.02 -2.43 -12.42
C GLU A 108 -2.61 -2.09 -11.93
N ARG A 109 -1.80 -3.11 -11.63
CA ARG A 109 -0.41 -2.95 -11.19
C ARG A 109 0.50 -3.86 -12.00
N ASP A 110 1.57 -3.29 -12.53
CA ASP A 110 2.65 -4.03 -13.18
C ASP A 110 4.02 -3.70 -12.55
N TRP A 111 4.99 -4.59 -12.73
CA TRP A 111 6.37 -4.39 -12.30
C TRP A 111 7.25 -4.06 -13.52
N MET A 112 7.67 -2.80 -13.64
CA MET A 112 8.51 -2.36 -14.76
C MET A 112 9.89 -1.91 -14.28
N GLY A 113 10.90 -2.71 -14.59
CA GLY A 113 12.29 -2.45 -14.17
C GLY A 113 12.47 -2.64 -12.67
N ASP A 114 12.53 -1.52 -11.94
CA ASP A 114 12.83 -1.45 -10.51
C ASP A 114 11.68 -0.90 -9.66
N GLN A 115 10.53 -0.58 -10.27
CA GLN A 115 9.39 -0.03 -9.57
C GLN A 115 8.04 -0.53 -10.10
N ASN A 116 7.01 -0.36 -9.28
CA ASN A 116 5.63 -0.61 -9.70
C ASN A 116 5.14 0.53 -10.60
N GLN A 117 4.35 0.17 -11.60
CA GLN A 117 3.51 1.09 -12.36
C GLN A 117 2.04 0.74 -12.17
N TYR A 118 1.19 1.74 -12.35
CA TYR A 118 -0.23 1.66 -12.12
C TYR A 118 -0.99 2.31 -13.27
N ARG A 119 -2.15 1.76 -13.58
CA ARG A 119 -3.13 2.35 -14.48
C ARG A 119 -4.51 2.16 -13.87
N LEU A 120 -5.46 3.04 -14.19
CA LEU A 120 -6.85 2.78 -13.83
C LEU A 120 -7.30 1.41 -14.38
N ASN A 121 -8.04 0.67 -13.59
CA ASN A 121 -8.66 -0.57 -14.05
C ASN A 121 -9.80 -0.19 -15.00
N GLU A 122 -9.66 -0.59 -16.27
CA GLU A 122 -10.53 -0.12 -17.35
C GLU A 122 -12.01 -0.48 -17.13
N GLN A 123 -12.29 -1.56 -16.39
CA GLN A 123 -13.67 -1.96 -16.08
C GLN A 123 -14.44 -0.91 -15.27
N TYR A 124 -13.75 0.00 -14.58
CA TYR A 124 -14.36 1.06 -13.77
C TYR A 124 -14.26 2.45 -14.43
N ARG A 125 -13.63 2.57 -15.60
CA ARG A 125 -13.37 3.87 -16.22
C ARG A 125 -14.66 4.65 -16.46
N GLU A 126 -15.64 4.03 -17.13
CA GLU A 126 -16.91 4.69 -17.48
C GLU A 126 -17.65 5.20 -16.23
N GLU A 127 -17.74 4.40 -15.17
CA GLU A 127 -18.39 4.79 -13.90
C GLU A 127 -17.66 5.94 -13.19
N ILE A 128 -16.32 5.98 -13.29
CA ILE A 128 -15.52 7.05 -12.70
C ILE A 128 -15.64 8.33 -13.52
N GLU A 129 -15.61 8.24 -14.86
CA GLU A 129 -15.82 9.37 -15.75
C GLU A 129 -17.20 10.00 -15.60
N GLU A 130 -18.25 9.18 -15.43
CA GLU A 130 -19.61 9.68 -15.17
C GLU A 130 -19.69 10.48 -13.87
N TYR A 131 -18.94 10.11 -12.84
CA TYR A 131 -18.95 10.83 -11.56
C TYR A 131 -18.18 12.16 -11.59
N TRP A 132 -17.13 12.29 -12.41
CA TRP A 132 -16.29 13.49 -12.49
C TRP A 132 -16.78 14.55 -13.50
N ASN A 133 -17.68 14.18 -14.42
CA ASN A 133 -18.34 15.12 -15.34
C ASN A 133 -19.49 15.90 -14.65
#